data_AF-A0A9E5SH51-F1
#
_entry.id   AF-A0A9E5SH51-F1
#
_cell.length_a   1.000
_cell.length_b   1.000
_cell.length_c   1.000
_cell.angle_alpha   90.00
_cell.angle_beta   90.00
_cell.angle_gamma   90.00
#
_symmetry.space_group_name_H-M   'P 1'
#
loop_
_entity.id
_entity.type
_entity.pdbx_description
1 polymer ?
#
loop_
_entity_poly.entity_id
_entity_poly.type
_entity_poly.pdbx_seq_one_letter_code
_entity_poly.pdbx_strand_id
1 'polypeptide(L)'
;MSGDSRLNRIFQKPWMGIIVFLFSLVALIFAGGLMQYYWGMMGLLLTEIMILIIALIGIFLSGQKFKDVFPIQFDNWKHLIRQIIGTTIIWAGTLLLVIGTNAILLAIFPQDMLDTSMGLSSFMNSIHPALGFFIVTVMPAICEEALNRGYIQSTLKGIKKDWIVVLIMGLIFGVFHLDFTRFLGTALLGAAMAYILIKTRNFILPVLLHFMNNAFSYTMSRLALSQTEVTSEPIMTAGIATYISGALIICSFAPILLLIGGFLLRKKTKNDEATAAVVQNAKLKKLKYVIVTVVVSASLFGSGIVVGALSILMQPNSVILSESFKFTISEPEFSHEFILEQEAQYMVSATFSESEGMSHFLIVNSNEDVFLDETGGDFSISGMALTLPPGDYRIIVKPDDESLQKMLEGDQIETDIMVTLIQMPG
;
A
#
# COMPACT_ATOMS: atom_id res chain seq x y z
N MET A 1 -22.12 -41.54 12.35
CA MET A 1 -22.94 -40.48 12.96
C MET A 1 -22.49 -40.34 14.40
N SER A 2 -21.80 -39.26 14.78
CA SER A 2 -21.46 -38.98 16.17
C SER A 2 -21.65 -37.50 16.48
N GLY A 3 -22.69 -37.20 17.27
CA GLY A 3 -22.75 -36.04 18.15
C GLY A 3 -22.87 -34.64 17.53
N ASP A 4 -23.72 -34.44 16.52
CA ASP A 4 -24.16 -33.08 16.17
C ASP A 4 -25.30 -32.68 17.12
N SER A 5 -24.94 -32.27 18.35
CA SER A 5 -25.92 -31.77 19.31
C SER A 5 -26.51 -30.46 18.79
N ARG A 6 -27.82 -30.24 19.00
CA ARG A 6 -28.51 -29.00 18.58
C ARG A 6 -27.83 -27.71 19.09
N LEU A 7 -27.02 -27.78 20.15
CA LEU A 7 -26.19 -26.65 20.61
C LEU A 7 -25.11 -26.26 19.58
N ASN A 8 -24.43 -27.19 18.90
CA ASN A 8 -23.39 -26.87 17.91
C ASN A 8 -23.89 -26.00 16.75
N ARG A 9 -25.19 -26.04 16.43
CA ARG A 9 -25.81 -25.21 15.38
C ARG A 9 -26.15 -23.79 15.81
N ILE A 10 -26.24 -23.52 17.11
CA ILE A 10 -26.55 -22.19 17.63
C ILE A 10 -25.29 -21.32 17.65
N PHE A 11 -24.10 -21.92 17.81
CA PHE A 11 -22.84 -21.23 18.08
C PHE A 11 -21.86 -21.07 16.90
N GLN A 12 -22.31 -21.36 15.67
CA GLN A 12 -21.51 -21.19 14.44
C GLN A 12 -22.27 -20.33 13.43
N LYS A 13 -22.81 -19.20 13.89
CA LYS A 13 -23.57 -18.29 13.03
C LYS A 13 -22.67 -17.11 12.62
N PRO A 14 -22.69 -16.69 11.34
CA PRO A 14 -21.86 -15.59 10.84
C PRO A 14 -21.99 -14.28 11.63
N TRP A 15 -23.17 -13.99 12.19
CA TRP A 15 -23.39 -12.77 12.98
C TRP A 15 -22.54 -12.72 14.26
N MET A 16 -22.16 -13.88 14.84
CA MET A 16 -21.28 -13.89 16.03
C MET A 16 -19.88 -13.38 15.66
N GLY A 17 -19.35 -13.81 14.51
CA GLY A 17 -18.09 -13.32 13.98
C GLY A 17 -18.14 -11.82 13.70
N ILE A 18 -19.26 -11.33 13.15
CA ILE A 18 -19.47 -9.89 12.90
C ILE A 18 -19.48 -9.09 14.20
N ILE A 19 -20.20 -9.54 15.24
CA ILE A 19 -20.24 -8.84 16.53
C ILE A 19 -18.84 -8.75 17.14
N VAL A 20 -18.10 -9.86 17.18
CA VAL A 20 -16.73 -9.86 17.72
C VAL A 20 -15.81 -8.99 16.88
N PHE A 21 -15.94 -9.02 15.55
CA PHE A 21 -15.18 -8.13 14.67
C PHE A 21 -15.46 -6.65 14.96
N LEU A 22 -16.73 -6.24 15.03
CA LEU A 22 -17.10 -4.85 15.34
C LEU A 22 -16.61 -4.44 16.74
N PHE A 23 -16.73 -5.33 17.73
CA PHE A 23 -16.17 -5.10 19.05
C PHE A 23 -14.64 -4.93 19.00
N SER A 24 -13.93 -5.75 18.23
CA SER A 24 -12.49 -5.61 18.01
C SER A 24 -12.12 -4.29 17.36
N LEU A 25 -12.89 -3.79 16.38
CA LEU A 25 -12.65 -2.47 15.77
C LEU A 25 -12.79 -1.35 16.79
N VAL A 26 -13.86 -1.38 17.60
CA VAL A 26 -14.06 -0.39 18.68
C VAL A 26 -12.91 -0.47 19.69
N ALA A 27 -12.50 -1.69 20.09
CA ALA A 27 -11.38 -1.88 21.00
C ALA A 27 -10.06 -1.37 20.39
N LEU A 28 -9.81 -1.58 19.10
CA LEU A 28 -8.63 -1.06 18.41
C LEU A 28 -8.59 0.48 18.41
N ILE A 29 -9.71 1.14 18.10
CA ILE A 29 -9.77 2.60 18.04
C ILE A 29 -9.57 3.21 19.43
N PHE A 30 -10.32 2.74 20.43
CA PHE A 30 -10.34 3.38 21.74
C PHE A 30 -9.28 2.85 22.70
N ALA A 31 -9.08 1.54 22.79
CA ALA A 31 -8.07 0.98 23.68
C ALA A 31 -6.71 0.82 22.98
N GLY A 32 -6.68 0.22 21.78
CA GLY A 32 -5.47 0.03 20.98
C GLY A 32 -4.76 1.35 20.65
N GLY A 33 -5.51 2.32 20.14
CA GLY A 33 -5.02 3.65 19.81
C GLY A 33 -4.42 4.36 21.03
N LEU A 34 -5.09 4.34 22.19
CA LEU A 34 -4.55 4.92 23.42
C LEU A 34 -3.29 4.18 23.91
N MET A 35 -3.27 2.85 23.85
CA MET A 35 -2.09 2.07 24.22
C MET A 35 -0.88 2.46 23.36
N GLN A 36 -1.07 2.56 22.05
CA GLN A 36 -0.01 2.94 21.11
C GLN A 36 0.39 4.42 21.25
N TYR A 37 -0.55 5.31 21.52
CA TYR A 37 -0.27 6.72 21.76
C TYR A 37 0.61 6.94 22.99
N TYR A 38 0.28 6.31 24.14
CA TYR A 38 1.03 6.51 25.38
C TYR A 38 2.28 5.63 25.52
N TRP A 39 2.29 4.43 24.92
CA TRP A 39 3.36 3.45 25.10
C TRP A 39 4.08 3.03 23.80
N GLY A 40 3.79 3.69 22.68
CA GLY A 40 4.45 3.44 21.39
C GLY A 40 4.41 1.97 20.98
N MET A 41 5.57 1.41 20.63
CA MET A 41 5.73 0.00 20.26
C MET A 41 5.35 -1.00 21.36
N MET A 42 5.51 -0.65 22.64
CA MET A 42 5.01 -1.50 23.73
C MET A 42 3.48 -1.46 23.79
N GLY A 43 2.88 -0.33 23.43
CA GLY A 43 1.45 -0.20 23.21
C GLY A 43 0.92 -1.11 22.09
N LEU A 44 1.68 -1.27 21.01
CA LEU A 44 1.37 -2.24 19.95
C LEU A 44 1.39 -3.68 20.49
N LEU A 45 2.41 -4.05 21.27
CA LEU A 45 2.45 -5.37 21.92
C LEU A 45 1.22 -5.63 22.80
N LEU A 46 0.80 -4.64 23.60
CA LEU A 46 -0.41 -4.74 24.42
C LEU A 46 -1.69 -4.83 23.56
N THR A 47 -1.71 -4.13 22.43
CA THR A 47 -2.81 -4.22 21.45
C THR A 47 -2.92 -5.65 20.91
N GLU A 48 -1.81 -6.31 20.57
CA GLU A 48 -1.81 -7.70 20.11
C GLU A 48 -2.30 -8.68 21.19
N ILE A 49 -1.88 -8.48 22.45
CA ILE A 49 -2.37 -9.28 23.57
C ILE A 49 -3.88 -9.08 23.75
N MET A 50 -4.37 -7.85 23.64
CA MET A 50 -5.80 -7.55 23.69
C MET A 50 -6.57 -8.27 22.58
N ILE A 51 -6.09 -8.23 21.32
CA ILE A 51 -6.70 -8.94 20.19
C ILE A 51 -6.81 -10.43 20.47
N LEU A 52 -5.74 -11.04 21.01
CA LEU A 52 -5.73 -12.45 21.38
C LEU A 52 -6.75 -12.77 22.49
N ILE A 53 -6.83 -11.92 23.52
CA ILE A 53 -7.81 -12.08 24.60
C ILE A 53 -9.24 -12.02 24.03
N ILE A 54 -9.52 -11.07 23.13
CA ILE A 54 -10.84 -10.97 22.47
C ILE A 54 -11.16 -12.25 21.70
N ALA A 55 -10.20 -12.80 20.94
CA ALA A 55 -10.38 -14.06 20.24
C ALA A 55 -10.70 -15.22 21.20
N LEU A 56 -9.95 -15.34 22.30
CA LEU A 56 -10.15 -16.39 23.31
C LEU A 56 -11.49 -16.26 24.03
N ILE A 57 -11.92 -15.04 24.37
CA ILE A 57 -13.25 -14.77 24.93
C ILE A 57 -14.33 -15.14 23.92
N GLY A 58 -14.19 -14.76 22.65
CA GLY A 58 -15.14 -15.14 21.59
C GLY A 58 -15.31 -16.67 21.49
N ILE A 59 -14.20 -17.40 21.52
CA ILE A 59 -14.20 -18.88 21.51
C ILE A 59 -14.93 -19.41 22.74
N PHE A 60 -14.59 -18.92 23.93
CA PHE A 60 -15.23 -19.33 25.19
C PHE A 60 -16.74 -19.08 25.18
N LEU A 61 -17.19 -17.87 24.82
CA LEU A 61 -18.60 -17.48 24.78
C LEU A 61 -19.41 -18.26 23.73
N SER A 62 -18.75 -18.65 22.63
CA SER A 62 -19.38 -19.49 21.61
C SER A 62 -19.34 -20.98 21.94
N GLY A 63 -18.64 -21.43 22.99
CA GLY A 63 -18.48 -22.85 23.27
C GLY A 63 -17.85 -23.65 22.11
N GLN A 64 -17.16 -22.99 21.19
CA GLN A 64 -16.47 -23.66 20.09
C GLN A 64 -15.28 -24.47 20.61
N LYS A 65 -15.06 -25.66 20.06
CA LYS A 65 -13.91 -26.49 20.43
C LYS A 65 -12.64 -25.90 19.85
N PHE A 66 -11.59 -25.82 20.66
CA PHE A 66 -10.28 -25.28 20.25
C PHE A 66 -9.73 -25.91 18.96
N LYS A 67 -9.90 -27.23 18.78
CA LYS A 67 -9.46 -27.95 17.57
C LYS A 67 -10.23 -27.58 16.30
N ASP A 68 -11.47 -27.09 16.43
CA ASP A 68 -12.31 -26.67 15.32
C ASP A 68 -12.02 -25.22 14.89
N VAL A 69 -11.49 -24.43 15.83
CA VAL A 69 -11.07 -23.03 15.64
C VAL A 69 -9.63 -22.97 15.12
N PHE A 70 -8.73 -23.77 15.70
CA PHE A 70 -7.33 -23.88 15.32
C PHE A 70 -7.01 -25.27 14.76
N PRO A 71 -7.54 -25.63 13.57
CA PRO A 71 -7.28 -26.93 13.00
C PRO A 71 -5.81 -27.04 12.58
N ILE A 72 -5.13 -28.10 13.01
CA ILE A 72 -3.76 -28.42 12.58
C ILE A 72 -3.78 -29.79 11.92
N GLN A 73 -4.07 -29.83 10.62
CA GLN A 73 -4.05 -31.07 9.85
C GLN A 73 -2.62 -31.39 9.40
N PHE A 74 -2.03 -32.41 10.05
CA PHE A 74 -0.74 -32.98 9.67
C PHE A 74 -0.95 -34.38 9.08
N ASP A 75 -0.69 -34.53 7.77
CA ASP A 75 -0.79 -35.82 7.09
C ASP A 75 0.56 -36.56 7.09
N ASN A 76 1.59 -35.95 6.49
CA ASN A 76 2.96 -36.45 6.47
C ASN A 76 3.94 -35.30 6.13
N TRP A 77 5.23 -35.50 6.43
CA TRP A 77 6.28 -34.50 6.23
C TRP A 77 6.43 -34.02 4.77
N LYS A 78 6.33 -34.92 3.78
CA LYS A 78 6.40 -34.54 2.35
C LYS A 78 5.24 -33.62 1.96
N HIS A 79 4.06 -33.89 2.48
CA HIS A 79 2.86 -33.09 2.25
C HIS A 79 2.97 -31.72 2.93
N LEU A 80 3.46 -31.68 4.18
CA LEU A 80 3.70 -30.44 4.90
C LEU A 80 4.71 -29.54 4.17
N ILE A 81 5.86 -30.08 3.76
CA ILE A 81 6.88 -29.33 3.00
C ILE A 81 6.27 -28.74 1.73
N ARG A 82 5.49 -29.53 0.99
CA ARG A 82 4.79 -29.05 -0.20
C ARG A 82 3.80 -27.92 0.10
N GLN A 83 3.09 -27.98 1.22
CA GLN A 83 2.18 -26.92 1.66
C GLN A 83 2.94 -25.66 2.09
N ILE A 84 4.09 -25.80 2.76
CA ILE A 84 4.97 -24.67 3.11
C ILE A 84 5.45 -23.98 1.82
N ILE A 85 6.00 -24.72 0.86
CA ILE A 85 6.43 -24.17 -0.44
C ILE A 85 5.26 -23.51 -1.16
N GLY A 86 4.09 -24.17 -1.20
CA GLY A 86 2.89 -23.60 -1.80
C GLY A 86 2.43 -22.30 -1.12
N THR A 87 2.55 -22.22 0.21
CA THR A 87 2.24 -21.03 1.00
C THR A 87 3.22 -19.91 0.71
N THR A 88 4.53 -20.19 0.64
CA THR A 88 5.57 -19.23 0.26
C THR A 88 5.37 -18.70 -1.15
N ILE A 89 4.99 -19.54 -2.10
CA ILE A 89 4.69 -19.11 -3.48
C ILE A 89 3.41 -18.26 -3.54
N ILE A 90 2.37 -18.60 -2.77
CA ILE A 90 1.17 -17.76 -2.66
C ILE A 90 1.51 -16.42 -2.03
N TRP A 91 2.35 -16.41 -0.98
CA TRP A 91 2.85 -15.18 -0.37
C TRP A 91 3.55 -14.30 -1.41
N ALA A 92 4.50 -14.84 -2.16
CA ALA A 92 5.20 -14.10 -3.20
C ALA A 92 4.22 -13.55 -4.26
N GLY A 93 3.30 -14.37 -4.77
CA GLY A 93 2.29 -13.92 -5.72
C GLY A 93 1.38 -12.83 -5.16
N THR A 94 0.99 -12.93 -3.88
CA THR A 94 0.16 -11.92 -3.22
C THR A 94 0.95 -10.62 -3.00
N LEU A 95 2.22 -10.70 -2.61
CA LEU A 95 3.12 -9.56 -2.46
C LEU A 95 3.24 -8.78 -3.78
N LEU A 96 3.35 -9.47 -4.92
CA LEU A 96 3.38 -8.81 -6.22
C LEU A 96 2.08 -8.04 -6.49
N LEU A 97 0.91 -8.60 -6.16
CA LEU A 97 -0.37 -7.87 -6.28
C LEU A 97 -0.41 -6.65 -5.36
N VAL A 98 0.11 -6.78 -4.13
CA VAL A 98 0.19 -5.66 -3.17
C VAL A 98 1.06 -4.52 -3.73
N ILE A 99 2.19 -4.85 -4.36
CA ILE A 99 3.04 -3.85 -5.04
C ILE A 99 2.26 -3.13 -6.15
N GLY A 100 1.48 -3.88 -6.95
CA GLY A 100 0.62 -3.29 -7.98
C GLY A 100 -0.45 -2.36 -7.42
N THR A 101 -1.15 -2.78 -6.37
CA THR A 101 -2.17 -1.93 -5.74
C THR A 101 -1.56 -0.69 -5.11
N ASN A 102 -0.39 -0.83 -4.48
CA ASN A 102 0.32 0.31 -3.91
C ASN A 102 0.81 1.28 -5.00
N ALA A 103 1.18 0.79 -6.19
CA ALA A 103 1.55 1.66 -7.30
C ALA A 103 0.37 2.46 -7.86
N ILE A 104 -0.81 1.84 -7.92
CA ILE A 104 -2.04 2.54 -8.30
C ILE A 104 -2.40 3.58 -7.23
N LEU A 105 -2.31 3.22 -5.94
CA LEU A 105 -2.61 4.15 -4.86
C LEU A 105 -1.60 5.30 -4.79
N LEU A 106 -0.31 5.05 -5.00
CA LEU A 106 0.72 6.09 -5.09
C LEU A 106 0.42 7.07 -6.23
N ALA A 107 -0.11 6.60 -7.36
CA ALA A 107 -0.45 7.45 -8.48
C ALA A 107 -1.67 8.36 -8.23
N ILE A 108 -2.60 7.93 -7.36
CA ILE A 108 -3.83 8.67 -7.07
C ILE A 108 -3.69 9.51 -5.78
N PHE A 109 -2.96 9.00 -4.80
CA PHE A 109 -2.80 9.53 -3.45
C PHE A 109 -1.31 9.49 -3.01
N PRO A 110 -0.41 10.22 -3.70
CA PRO A 110 1.02 10.13 -3.44
C PRO A 110 1.38 10.59 -2.01
N GLN A 111 0.82 11.71 -1.55
CA GLN A 111 1.12 12.27 -0.24
C GLN A 111 0.66 11.35 0.90
N ASP A 112 -0.59 10.86 0.85
CA ASP A 112 -1.10 9.92 1.86
C ASP A 112 -0.23 8.65 1.96
N MET A 113 0.25 8.15 0.82
CA MET A 113 1.12 6.97 0.80
C MET A 113 2.50 7.24 1.40
N LEU A 114 3.07 8.41 1.12
CA LEU A 114 4.34 8.85 1.72
C LEU A 114 4.19 9.03 3.22
N ASP A 115 3.14 9.71 3.67
CA ASP A 115 2.89 9.98 5.09
C ASP A 115 2.67 8.68 5.88
N THR A 116 1.83 7.76 5.37
CA THR A 116 1.63 6.44 5.98
C THR A 116 2.94 5.63 6.01
N SER A 117 3.74 5.66 4.94
CA SER A 117 5.01 4.95 4.88
C SER A 117 6.05 5.50 5.88
N MET A 118 6.20 6.84 5.93
CA MET A 118 7.10 7.51 6.86
C MET A 118 6.66 7.32 8.31
N GLY A 119 5.38 7.49 8.61
CA GLY A 119 4.81 7.29 9.94
C GLY A 119 5.00 5.86 10.43
N LEU A 120 4.66 4.86 9.60
CA LEU A 120 4.85 3.45 9.93
C LEU A 120 6.33 3.10 10.11
N SER A 121 7.19 3.60 9.23
CA SER A 121 8.64 3.39 9.35
C SER A 121 9.17 3.99 10.64
N SER A 122 8.89 5.27 10.93
CA SER A 122 9.31 5.93 12.16
C SER A 122 8.83 5.15 13.41
N PHE A 123 7.56 4.75 13.42
CA PHE A 123 6.97 3.99 14.52
C PHE A 123 7.66 2.63 14.73
N MET A 124 7.81 1.82 13.68
CA MET A 124 8.48 0.51 13.75
C MET A 124 9.94 0.62 14.20
N ASN A 125 10.59 1.75 13.93
CA ASN A 125 12.00 1.99 14.16
C ASN A 125 12.31 2.67 15.50
N SER A 126 11.29 3.00 16.28
CA SER A 126 11.39 3.68 17.58
C SER A 126 11.96 2.82 18.73
N ILE A 127 12.14 1.52 18.53
CA ILE A 127 12.61 0.57 19.56
C ILE A 127 13.76 -0.31 19.06
N HIS A 128 14.41 -1.02 19.98
CA HIS A 128 15.51 -1.93 19.64
C HIS A 128 15.09 -2.95 18.55
N PRO A 129 15.90 -3.15 17.48
CA PRO A 129 15.46 -3.87 16.29
C PRO A 129 14.97 -5.30 16.54
N ALA A 130 15.59 -6.02 17.48
CA ALA A 130 15.18 -7.39 17.82
C ALA A 130 13.79 -7.44 18.48
N LEU A 131 13.49 -6.46 19.33
CA LEU A 131 12.19 -6.36 19.99
C LEU A 131 11.13 -5.85 19.02
N GLY A 132 11.46 -4.84 18.19
CA GLY A 132 10.59 -4.38 17.12
C GLY A 132 10.24 -5.50 16.12
N PHE A 133 11.23 -6.32 15.73
CA PHE A 133 10.99 -7.48 14.88
C PHE A 133 9.98 -8.44 15.53
N PHE A 134 10.15 -8.78 16.81
CA PHE A 134 9.21 -9.64 17.50
C PHE A 134 7.79 -9.04 17.54
N ILE A 135 7.66 -7.77 17.92
CA ILE A 135 6.37 -7.07 18.08
C ILE A 135 5.66 -6.88 16.74
N VAL A 136 6.36 -6.58 15.65
CA VAL A 136 5.75 -6.34 14.33
C VAL A 136 5.47 -7.64 13.57
N THR A 137 6.30 -8.67 13.78
CA THR A 137 6.27 -9.86 12.91
C THR A 137 5.61 -11.06 13.58
N VAL A 138 5.96 -11.37 14.82
CA VAL A 138 5.51 -12.60 15.49
C VAL A 138 4.16 -12.38 16.17
N MET A 139 4.01 -11.26 16.88
CA MET A 139 2.80 -11.00 17.65
C MET A 139 1.55 -10.91 16.75
N PRO A 140 1.51 -10.11 15.67
CA PRO A 140 0.33 -10.01 14.82
C PRO A 140 0.04 -11.32 14.08
N ALA A 141 1.09 -12.01 13.64
CA ALA A 141 0.96 -13.30 12.97
C ALA A 141 0.29 -14.37 13.84
N ILE A 142 0.37 -14.27 15.17
CA ILE A 142 -0.33 -15.18 16.08
C ILE A 142 -1.67 -14.60 16.52
N CYS A 143 -1.68 -13.36 17.01
CA CYS A 143 -2.83 -12.73 17.65
C CYS A 143 -3.93 -12.39 16.64
N GLU A 144 -3.59 -11.70 15.55
CA GLU A 144 -4.58 -11.35 14.51
C GLU A 144 -5.09 -12.59 13.79
N GLU A 145 -4.22 -13.59 13.52
CA GLU A 145 -4.68 -14.86 12.94
C GLU A 145 -5.60 -15.61 13.90
N ALA A 146 -5.34 -15.54 15.20
CA ALA A 146 -6.21 -16.20 16.17
C ALA A 146 -7.62 -15.61 16.16
N LEU A 147 -7.73 -14.28 16.05
CA LEU A 147 -9.00 -13.60 15.90
C LEU A 147 -9.66 -13.87 14.54
N ASN A 148 -8.94 -13.59 13.44
CA ASN A 148 -9.51 -13.58 12.11
C ASN A 148 -9.73 -14.99 11.55
N ARG A 149 -8.69 -15.83 11.57
CA ARG A 149 -8.68 -17.17 10.94
C ARG A 149 -9.16 -18.24 11.92
N GLY A 150 -8.78 -18.08 13.18
CA GLY A 150 -9.29 -18.89 14.27
C GLY A 150 -10.77 -18.65 14.46
N TYR A 151 -11.13 -17.54 15.08
CA TYR A 151 -12.50 -17.30 15.52
C TYR A 151 -13.46 -16.83 14.42
N ILE A 152 -13.20 -15.69 13.77
CA ILE A 152 -14.16 -15.07 12.84
C ILE A 152 -14.45 -16.02 11.66
N GLN A 153 -13.41 -16.55 11.02
CA GLN A 153 -13.56 -17.45 9.88
C GLN A 153 -14.26 -18.77 10.25
N SER A 154 -14.11 -19.29 11.49
CA SER A 154 -14.81 -20.50 11.91
C SER A 154 -16.33 -20.32 11.98
N THR A 155 -16.81 -19.09 12.22
CA THR A 155 -18.25 -18.76 12.21
C THR A 155 -18.85 -18.75 10.80
N LEU A 156 -18.01 -18.74 9.76
CA LEU A 156 -18.42 -18.72 8.35
C LEU A 156 -18.53 -20.13 7.73
N LYS A 157 -18.36 -21.21 8.52
CA LYS A 157 -18.43 -22.61 8.05
C LYS A 157 -19.73 -22.98 7.33
N GLY A 158 -20.83 -22.26 7.58
CA GLY A 158 -22.11 -22.46 6.90
C GLY A 158 -22.14 -22.00 5.42
N ILE A 159 -21.17 -21.19 4.98
CA ILE A 159 -21.09 -20.69 3.61
C ILE A 159 -20.48 -21.77 2.70
N LYS A 160 -21.27 -22.30 1.76
CA LYS A 160 -20.84 -23.41 0.88
C LYS A 160 -19.80 -23.03 -0.18
N LYS A 161 -19.68 -21.74 -0.53
CA LYS A 161 -18.79 -21.27 -1.60
C LYS A 161 -17.53 -20.69 -0.99
N ASP A 162 -16.42 -21.41 -1.09
CA ASP A 162 -15.11 -21.00 -0.56
C ASP A 162 -14.71 -19.58 -0.99
N TRP A 163 -14.96 -19.20 -2.24
CA TRP A 163 -14.57 -17.88 -2.76
C TRP A 163 -15.31 -16.72 -2.06
N ILE A 164 -16.53 -16.96 -1.56
CA ILE A 164 -17.28 -15.95 -0.79
C ILE A 164 -16.62 -15.77 0.58
N VAL A 165 -16.21 -16.86 1.24
CA VAL A 165 -15.49 -16.79 2.53
C VAL A 165 -14.16 -16.06 2.35
N VAL A 166 -13.42 -16.36 1.28
CA VAL A 166 -12.16 -15.67 0.93
C VAL A 166 -12.37 -14.17 0.75
N LEU A 167 -13.42 -13.76 0.01
CA LEU A 167 -13.74 -12.35 -0.21
C LEU A 167 -14.10 -11.65 1.10
N ILE A 168 -15.01 -12.24 1.90
CA ILE A 168 -15.43 -11.67 3.19
C ILE A 168 -14.23 -11.51 4.13
N MET A 169 -13.40 -12.56 4.27
CA MET A 169 -12.23 -12.51 5.15
C MET A 169 -11.16 -11.53 4.65
N GLY A 170 -11.03 -11.35 3.33
CA GLY A 170 -10.20 -10.30 2.75
C GLY A 170 -10.68 -8.92 3.19
N LEU A 171 -11.95 -8.61 2.97
CA LEU A 171 -12.53 -7.31 3.34
C LEU A 171 -12.45 -7.04 4.85
N ILE A 172 -12.76 -8.04 5.68
CA ILE A 172 -12.65 -7.95 7.15
C ILE A 172 -11.22 -7.59 7.56
N PHE A 173 -10.22 -8.29 7.02
CA PHE A 173 -8.82 -8.03 7.36
C PHE A 173 -8.33 -6.68 6.81
N GLY A 174 -8.83 -6.25 5.64
CA GLY A 174 -8.58 -4.92 5.10
C GLY A 174 -9.08 -3.81 6.01
N VAL A 175 -10.36 -3.87 6.42
CA VAL A 175 -10.98 -2.89 7.33
C VAL A 175 -10.31 -2.90 8.70
N PHE A 176 -9.84 -4.07 9.17
CA PHE A 176 -9.17 -4.21 10.47
C PHE A 176 -7.95 -3.31 10.64
N HIS A 177 -7.32 -2.88 9.54
CA HIS A 177 -6.13 -2.02 9.56
C HIS A 177 -6.43 -0.52 9.67
N LEU A 178 -7.70 -0.11 9.57
CA LEU A 178 -8.17 1.27 9.81
C LEU A 178 -7.43 2.36 8.99
N ASP A 179 -6.85 1.98 7.85
CA ASP A 179 -6.11 2.88 6.96
C ASP A 179 -6.51 2.56 5.51
N PHE A 180 -6.99 3.58 4.79
CA PHE A 180 -7.50 3.40 3.43
C PHE A 180 -6.39 3.08 2.43
N THR A 181 -5.20 3.64 2.62
CA THR A 181 -4.05 3.43 1.74
C THR A 181 -3.50 2.01 1.87
N ARG A 182 -3.69 1.38 3.04
CA ARG A 182 -3.28 -0.01 3.30
C ARG A 182 -4.38 -1.02 2.99
N PHE A 183 -5.64 -0.57 2.92
CA PHE A 183 -6.83 -1.41 2.81
C PHE A 183 -6.76 -2.47 1.71
N LEU A 184 -6.41 -2.09 0.47
CA LEU A 184 -6.38 -3.02 -0.66
C LEU A 184 -5.29 -4.08 -0.49
N GLY A 185 -4.09 -3.66 -0.10
CA GLY A 185 -2.96 -4.56 0.10
C GLY A 185 -3.21 -5.56 1.24
N THR A 186 -3.72 -5.08 2.37
CA THR A 186 -4.06 -5.95 3.51
C THR A 186 -5.25 -6.83 3.18
N ALA A 187 -6.27 -6.36 2.44
CA ALA A 187 -7.38 -7.21 2.02
C ALA A 187 -6.95 -8.39 1.13
N LEU A 188 -5.98 -8.18 0.23
CA LEU A 188 -5.42 -9.25 -0.60
C LEU A 188 -4.68 -10.31 0.23
N LEU A 189 -3.84 -9.88 1.17
CA LEU A 189 -3.19 -10.77 2.15
C LEU A 189 -4.23 -11.51 3.01
N GLY A 190 -5.25 -10.76 3.42
CA GLY A 190 -6.48 -11.20 4.07
C GLY A 190 -7.09 -12.43 3.42
N ALA A 191 -7.38 -12.29 2.12
CA ALA A 191 -7.95 -13.30 1.26
C ALA A 191 -7.00 -14.51 1.07
N ALA A 192 -5.70 -14.26 0.86
CA ALA A 192 -4.72 -15.33 0.64
C ALA A 192 -4.61 -16.27 1.85
N MET A 193 -4.51 -15.73 3.06
CA MET A 193 -4.48 -16.52 4.30
C MET A 193 -5.78 -17.28 4.53
N ALA A 194 -6.93 -16.66 4.27
CA ALA A 194 -8.23 -17.32 4.37
C ALA A 194 -8.32 -18.51 3.40
N TYR A 195 -7.86 -18.34 2.16
CA TYR A 195 -7.78 -19.40 1.16
C TYR A 195 -6.87 -20.56 1.61
N ILE A 196 -5.69 -20.25 2.16
CA ILE A 196 -4.76 -21.26 2.68
C ILE A 196 -5.42 -22.08 3.78
N LEU A 197 -6.09 -21.45 4.76
CA LEU A 197 -6.76 -22.17 5.85
C LEU A 197 -7.88 -23.09 5.31
N ILE A 198 -8.69 -22.61 4.35
CA ILE A 198 -9.75 -23.40 3.73
C ILE A 198 -9.17 -24.64 3.02
N LYS A 199 -8.07 -24.48 2.27
CA LYS A 199 -7.50 -25.58 1.47
C LYS A 199 -6.69 -26.58 2.25
N THR A 200 -6.07 -26.15 3.34
CA THR A 200 -5.10 -26.97 4.07
C THR A 200 -5.63 -27.48 5.40
N ARG A 201 -6.64 -26.79 5.99
CA ARG A 201 -7.08 -26.99 7.38
C ARG A 201 -5.91 -27.04 8.36
N ASN A 202 -4.90 -26.20 8.11
CA ASN A 202 -3.73 -26.07 8.96
C ASN A 202 -3.52 -24.59 9.31
N PHE A 203 -3.83 -24.24 10.55
CA PHE A 203 -3.74 -22.89 11.11
C PHE A 203 -2.31 -22.34 11.11
N ILE A 204 -1.29 -23.19 11.12
CA ILE A 204 0.11 -22.74 11.13
C ILE A 204 0.51 -22.10 9.80
N LEU A 205 -0.14 -22.47 8.68
CA LEU A 205 0.21 -21.94 7.36
C LEU A 205 -0.20 -20.48 7.12
N PRO A 206 -1.42 -20.01 7.47
CA PRO A 206 -1.72 -18.58 7.43
C PRO A 206 -0.85 -17.77 8.42
N VAL A 207 -0.59 -18.30 9.63
CA VAL A 207 0.37 -17.69 10.60
C VAL A 207 1.75 -17.51 9.96
N LEU A 208 2.26 -18.55 9.27
CA LEU A 208 3.53 -18.47 8.54
C LEU A 208 3.48 -17.39 7.44
N LEU A 209 2.41 -17.32 6.64
CA LEU A 209 2.30 -16.30 5.60
C LEU A 209 2.28 -14.88 6.20
N HIS A 210 1.53 -14.66 7.27
CA HIS A 210 1.47 -13.38 7.96
C HIS A 210 2.84 -13.00 8.50
N PHE A 211 3.49 -13.91 9.23
CA PHE A 211 4.84 -13.71 9.74
C PHE A 211 5.82 -13.35 8.62
N MET A 212 5.82 -14.10 7.52
CA MET A 212 6.69 -13.81 6.37
C MET A 212 6.44 -12.41 5.79
N ASN A 213 5.18 -12.00 5.66
CA ASN A 213 4.82 -10.70 5.14
C ASN A 213 5.32 -9.55 6.04
N ASN A 214 5.09 -9.68 7.34
CA ASN A 214 5.50 -8.64 8.29
C ASN A 214 7.02 -8.65 8.48
N ALA A 215 7.66 -9.81 8.49
CA ALA A 215 9.12 -9.93 8.54
C ALA A 215 9.78 -9.29 7.31
N PHE A 216 9.23 -9.51 6.12
CA PHE A 216 9.70 -8.84 4.91
C PHE A 216 9.51 -7.32 5.02
N SER A 217 8.31 -6.86 5.37
CA SER A 217 7.99 -5.42 5.47
C SER A 217 8.87 -4.70 6.51
N TYR A 218 9.03 -5.29 7.69
CA TYR A 218 9.88 -4.74 8.75
C TYR A 218 11.35 -4.72 8.32
N THR A 219 11.85 -5.80 7.72
CA THR A 219 13.25 -5.86 7.24
C THR A 219 13.50 -4.81 6.15
N MET A 220 12.57 -4.64 5.20
CA MET A 220 12.69 -3.61 4.17
C MET A 220 12.66 -2.20 4.77
N SER A 221 11.79 -1.94 5.75
CA SER A 221 11.77 -0.67 6.49
C SER A 221 13.11 -0.38 7.17
N ARG A 222 13.74 -1.39 7.82
CA ARG A 222 15.07 -1.25 8.43
C ARG A 222 16.18 -0.97 7.42
N LEU A 223 16.15 -1.63 6.27
CA LEU A 223 17.16 -1.42 5.22
C LEU A 223 17.00 -0.07 4.53
N ALA A 224 15.77 0.42 4.36
CA ALA A 224 15.51 1.74 3.77
C ALA A 224 16.13 2.87 4.62
N LEU A 225 16.05 2.80 5.95
CA LEU A 225 16.71 3.79 6.83
C LEU A 225 18.24 3.79 6.75
N SER A 226 18.87 2.68 6.34
CA SER A 226 20.32 2.62 6.15
C SER A 226 20.81 3.27 4.86
N GLN A 227 19.88 3.66 3.97
CA GLN A 227 20.15 4.37 2.73
C GLN A 227 19.55 5.77 2.84
N THR A 228 20.28 6.69 3.47
CA THR A 228 19.84 8.07 3.76
C THR A 228 19.60 8.97 2.55
N GLU A 229 19.75 8.50 1.30
CA GLU A 229 19.67 9.37 0.10
C GLU A 229 18.98 8.75 -1.14
N VAL A 230 18.43 7.53 -1.08
CA VAL A 230 18.15 6.76 -2.33
C VAL A 230 16.66 6.60 -2.69
N THR A 231 15.70 7.04 -1.87
CA THR A 231 14.28 6.70 -2.11
C THR A 231 13.40 7.81 -2.70
N SER A 232 13.77 9.09 -2.64
CA SER A 232 12.99 10.19 -3.24
C SER A 232 13.42 10.52 -4.67
N GLU A 233 14.72 10.45 -4.95
CA GLU A 233 15.31 10.77 -6.26
C GLU A 233 14.79 9.89 -7.42
N PRO A 234 14.78 8.55 -7.35
CA PRO A 234 14.43 7.75 -8.53
C PRO A 234 12.94 7.81 -8.91
N ILE A 235 12.04 8.03 -7.95
CA ILE A 235 10.59 8.11 -8.19
C ILE A 235 10.23 9.48 -8.78
N MET A 236 10.86 10.56 -8.29
CA MET A 236 10.70 11.90 -8.85
C MET A 236 11.34 12.01 -10.24
N THR A 237 12.51 11.40 -10.45
CA THR A 237 13.26 11.46 -11.71
C THR A 237 12.69 10.55 -12.80
N ALA A 238 12.15 9.37 -12.47
CA ALA A 238 11.59 8.45 -13.46
C ALA A 238 10.12 8.75 -13.83
N GLY A 239 9.41 9.54 -13.01
CA GLY A 239 7.99 9.84 -13.18
C GLY A 239 7.06 8.68 -12.78
N ILE A 240 5.87 9.02 -12.28
CA ILE A 240 4.84 8.08 -11.79
C ILE A 240 4.49 7.01 -12.84
N ALA A 241 4.45 7.37 -14.13
CA ALA A 241 4.14 6.44 -15.21
C ALA A 241 5.18 5.30 -15.35
N THR A 242 6.47 5.60 -15.18
CA THR A 242 7.53 4.58 -15.20
C THR A 242 7.40 3.61 -14.02
N TYR A 243 7.03 4.14 -12.84
CA TYR A 243 6.77 3.32 -11.67
C TYR A 243 5.56 2.37 -11.87
N ILE A 244 4.45 2.88 -12.41
CA ILE A 244 3.27 2.06 -12.76
C ILE A 244 3.64 0.98 -13.78
N SER A 245 4.42 1.33 -14.81
CA SER A 245 4.90 0.37 -15.81
C SER A 245 5.65 -0.79 -15.16
N GLY A 246 6.66 -0.49 -14.31
CA GLY A 246 7.41 -1.50 -13.57
C GLY A 246 6.51 -2.36 -12.68
N ALA A 247 5.57 -1.74 -11.96
CA ALA A 247 4.62 -2.45 -11.12
C ALA A 247 3.72 -3.41 -11.92
N LEU A 248 3.20 -3.01 -13.08
CA LEU A 248 2.38 -3.85 -13.95
C LEU A 248 3.16 -5.06 -14.49
N ILE A 249 4.41 -4.85 -14.91
CA ILE A 249 5.31 -5.91 -15.38
C ILE A 249 5.55 -6.92 -14.25
N ILE A 250 5.86 -6.45 -13.04
CA ILE A 250 6.07 -7.32 -11.88
C ILE A 250 4.77 -8.06 -11.52
N CYS A 251 3.63 -7.37 -11.50
CA CYS A 251 2.32 -7.95 -11.20
C CYS A 251 1.90 -9.05 -12.18
N SER A 252 2.40 -9.00 -13.42
CA SER A 252 2.09 -10.02 -14.43
C SER A 252 2.48 -11.44 -13.99
N PHE A 253 3.45 -11.59 -13.09
CA PHE A 253 3.87 -12.89 -12.55
C PHE A 253 2.94 -13.41 -11.44
N ALA A 254 2.16 -12.54 -10.80
CA ALA A 254 1.33 -12.89 -9.65
C ALA A 254 0.29 -13.99 -9.95
N PRO A 255 -0.50 -13.94 -11.05
CA PRO A 255 -1.49 -14.98 -11.34
C PRO A 255 -0.87 -16.37 -11.50
N ILE A 256 0.33 -16.44 -12.08
CA ILE A 256 1.08 -17.70 -12.27
C ILE A 256 1.52 -18.26 -10.92
N LEU A 257 2.11 -17.42 -10.06
CA LEU A 257 2.52 -17.83 -8.72
C LEU A 257 1.33 -18.31 -7.88
N LEU A 258 0.22 -17.56 -7.87
CA LEU A 258 -0.99 -17.95 -7.15
C LEU A 258 -1.57 -19.29 -7.64
N LEU A 259 -1.54 -19.54 -8.95
CA LEU A 259 -1.97 -20.80 -9.54
C LEU A 259 -1.07 -21.97 -9.11
N ILE A 260 0.26 -21.80 -9.21
CA ILE A 260 1.25 -22.82 -8.83
C ILE A 260 1.14 -23.14 -7.34
N GLY A 261 1.19 -22.12 -6.48
CA GLY A 261 1.08 -22.30 -5.04
C GLY A 261 -0.25 -22.93 -4.65
N GLY A 262 -1.35 -22.51 -5.29
CA GLY A 262 -2.68 -23.10 -5.11
C GLY A 262 -2.77 -24.58 -5.50
N PHE A 263 -1.99 -25.05 -6.48
CA PHE A 263 -1.90 -26.48 -6.80
C PHE A 263 -1.08 -27.26 -5.76
N LEU A 264 -0.03 -26.67 -5.20
CA LEU A 264 0.82 -27.31 -4.19
C LEU A 264 0.09 -27.51 -2.84
N LEU A 265 -0.87 -26.64 -2.51
CA LEU A 265 -1.69 -26.80 -1.31
C LEU A 265 -2.67 -27.98 -1.36
N ARG A 266 -3.08 -28.42 -2.57
CA ARG A 266 -4.14 -29.44 -2.71
C ARG A 266 -3.61 -30.83 -2.40
N LYS A 267 -4.28 -31.56 -1.50
CA LYS A 267 -4.01 -32.98 -1.26
C LYS A 267 -4.13 -33.76 -2.58
N LYS A 268 -3.15 -34.62 -2.89
CA LYS A 268 -3.19 -35.47 -4.08
C LYS A 268 -4.28 -36.52 -3.86
N THR A 269 -5.46 -36.31 -4.44
CA THR A 269 -6.52 -37.33 -4.41
C THR A 269 -6.06 -38.52 -5.23
N LYS A 270 -6.04 -39.72 -4.63
CA LYS A 270 -5.91 -40.97 -5.37
C LYS A 270 -7.20 -41.13 -6.17
N ASN A 271 -7.10 -40.98 -7.49
CA ASN A 271 -8.23 -41.04 -8.41
C ASN A 271 -8.44 -42.49 -8.88
N ASP A 272 -8.32 -43.45 -7.96
CA ASP A 272 -8.17 -44.86 -8.30
C ASP A 272 -9.47 -45.46 -8.88
N GLU A 273 -10.60 -44.73 -8.82
CA GLU A 273 -11.92 -45.13 -9.36
C GLU A 273 -12.61 -44.06 -10.23
N ALA A 274 -11.89 -43.02 -10.71
CA ALA A 274 -12.50 -41.95 -11.49
C ALA A 274 -12.74 -42.36 -12.95
N THR A 275 -13.99 -42.25 -13.44
CA THR A 275 -14.33 -42.51 -14.84
C THR A 275 -13.56 -41.57 -15.80
N ALA A 276 -13.33 -42.02 -17.04
CA ALA A 276 -12.62 -41.24 -18.05
C ALA A 276 -13.22 -39.83 -18.27
N ALA A 277 -14.55 -39.72 -18.22
CA ALA A 277 -15.27 -38.44 -18.32
C ALA A 277 -14.98 -37.49 -17.14
N VAL A 278 -14.87 -38.00 -15.91
CA VAL A 278 -14.50 -37.21 -14.72
C VAL A 278 -13.06 -36.70 -14.84
N VAL A 279 -12.15 -37.57 -15.31
CA VAL A 279 -10.75 -37.19 -15.54
C VAL A 279 -10.63 -36.14 -16.64
N GLN A 280 -11.35 -36.30 -17.76
CA GLN A 280 -11.36 -35.32 -18.85
C GLN A 280 -11.91 -33.97 -18.40
N ASN A 281 -13.03 -33.95 -17.67
CA ASN A 281 -13.60 -32.72 -17.12
C ASN A 281 -12.65 -32.02 -16.13
N ALA A 282 -11.91 -32.78 -15.31
CA ALA A 282 -10.90 -32.22 -14.43
C ALA A 282 -9.72 -31.62 -15.21
N LYS A 283 -9.27 -32.27 -16.29
CA LYS A 283 -8.23 -31.74 -17.20
C LYS A 283 -8.70 -30.45 -17.87
N LEU A 284 -9.92 -30.42 -18.41
CA LEU A 284 -10.51 -29.22 -19.02
C LEU A 284 -10.62 -28.06 -18.03
N LYS A 285 -11.04 -28.31 -16.78
CA LYS A 285 -11.06 -27.27 -15.74
C LYS A 285 -9.67 -26.72 -15.44
N LYS A 286 -8.65 -27.59 -15.31
CA LYS A 286 -7.27 -27.16 -15.11
C LYS A 286 -6.77 -26.32 -16.29
N LEU A 287 -7.04 -26.77 -17.53
CA LEU A 287 -6.67 -26.04 -18.73
C LEU A 287 -7.32 -24.65 -18.78
N LYS A 288 -8.61 -24.54 -18.42
CA LYS A 288 -9.30 -23.24 -18.32
C LYS A 288 -8.61 -22.30 -17.34
N TYR A 289 -8.23 -22.78 -16.14
CA TYR A 289 -7.50 -21.95 -15.18
C TYR A 289 -6.14 -21.50 -15.72
N VAL A 290 -5.40 -22.40 -16.38
CA VAL A 290 -4.11 -22.05 -17.01
C VAL A 290 -4.30 -20.99 -18.08
N ILE A 291 -5.27 -21.15 -18.99
CA ILE A 291 -5.55 -20.18 -20.06
C ILE A 291 -5.89 -18.81 -19.46
N VAL A 292 -6.81 -18.76 -18.49
CA VAL A 292 -7.18 -17.49 -17.83
C VAL A 292 -5.97 -16.83 -17.17
N THR A 293 -5.17 -17.60 -16.44
CA THR A 293 -3.93 -17.11 -15.81
C THR A 293 -2.96 -16.54 -16.84
N VAL A 294 -2.70 -17.25 -17.94
CA VAL A 294 -1.79 -16.79 -19.00
C VAL A 294 -2.31 -15.53 -19.67
N VAL A 295 -3.61 -15.45 -19.98
CA VAL A 295 -4.22 -14.27 -20.60
C VAL A 295 -4.11 -13.06 -19.67
N VAL A 296 -4.48 -13.19 -18.39
CA VAL A 296 -4.38 -12.09 -17.41
C VAL A 296 -2.93 -11.64 -17.24
N SER A 297 -1.98 -12.57 -17.11
CA SER A 297 -0.55 -12.26 -17.03
C SER A 297 -0.06 -11.53 -18.28
N ALA A 298 -0.39 -12.03 -19.48
CA ALA A 298 0.02 -11.39 -20.73
C ALA A 298 -0.58 -9.99 -20.90
N SER A 299 -1.84 -9.80 -20.50
CA SER A 299 -2.49 -8.48 -20.50
C SER A 299 -1.80 -7.50 -19.56
N LEU A 300 -1.51 -7.89 -18.31
CA LEU A 300 -0.78 -7.04 -17.36
C LEU A 300 0.61 -6.68 -17.86
N PHE A 301 1.34 -7.66 -18.39
CA PHE A 301 2.67 -7.45 -18.96
C PHE A 301 2.63 -6.49 -20.15
N GLY A 302 1.71 -6.74 -21.10
CA GLY A 302 1.52 -5.88 -22.28
C GLY A 302 1.15 -4.45 -21.90
N SER A 303 0.23 -4.26 -20.94
CA SER A 303 -0.11 -2.94 -20.42
C SER A 303 1.09 -2.24 -19.79
N GLY A 304 1.91 -2.96 -19.02
CA GLY A 304 3.15 -2.41 -18.46
C GLY A 304 4.10 -1.91 -19.53
N ILE A 305 4.34 -2.70 -20.59
CA ILE A 305 5.17 -2.28 -21.72
C ILE A 305 4.60 -1.04 -22.42
N VAL A 306 3.29 -0.98 -22.65
CA VAL A 306 2.63 0.18 -23.28
C VAL A 306 2.79 1.42 -22.42
N VAL A 307 2.50 1.33 -21.11
CA VAL A 307 2.66 2.46 -20.18
C VAL A 307 4.13 2.90 -20.11
N GLY A 308 5.08 1.97 -20.09
CA GLY A 308 6.51 2.29 -20.10
C GLY A 308 6.95 2.99 -21.37
N ALA A 309 6.50 2.51 -22.54
CA ALA A 309 6.80 3.15 -23.81
C ALA A 309 6.20 4.56 -23.89
N LEU A 310 4.94 4.73 -23.46
CA LEU A 310 4.30 6.04 -23.38
C LEU A 310 5.03 6.96 -22.41
N SER A 311 5.46 6.46 -21.24
CA SER A 311 6.24 7.22 -20.27
C SER A 311 7.51 7.78 -20.91
N ILE A 312 8.27 6.96 -21.64
CA ILE A 312 9.49 7.39 -22.34
C ILE A 312 9.17 8.40 -23.44
N LEU A 313 8.10 8.19 -24.22
CA LEU A 313 7.71 9.09 -25.30
C LEU A 313 7.16 10.44 -24.78
N MET A 314 6.63 10.45 -23.56
CA MET A 314 6.08 11.64 -22.89
C MET A 314 7.06 12.26 -21.89
N GLN A 315 8.28 11.73 -21.75
CA GLN A 315 9.29 12.35 -20.91
C GLN A 315 9.71 13.69 -21.52
N PRO A 316 9.85 14.76 -20.71
CA PRO A 316 10.33 16.04 -21.18
C PRO A 316 11.71 15.89 -21.83
N ASN A 317 11.88 16.47 -23.03
CA ASN A 317 13.11 16.35 -23.84
C ASN A 317 14.37 16.86 -23.09
N SER A 318 14.18 17.76 -22.13
CA SER A 318 15.19 18.24 -21.17
C SER A 318 14.49 18.95 -20.00
N VAL A 319 14.97 18.74 -18.78
CA VAL A 319 14.68 19.67 -17.67
C VAL A 319 15.55 20.90 -17.93
N ILE A 320 14.97 21.98 -18.45
CA ILE A 320 15.71 23.21 -18.77
C ILE A 320 16.06 23.98 -17.49
N LEU A 321 15.18 24.02 -16.49
CA LEU A 321 15.43 24.70 -15.22
C LEU A 321 14.74 23.96 -14.05
N SER A 322 15.54 23.41 -13.13
CA SER A 322 15.06 22.87 -11.85
C SER A 322 15.95 23.44 -10.74
N GLU A 323 15.80 24.74 -10.49
CA GLU A 323 16.59 25.47 -9.51
C GLU A 323 15.73 25.80 -8.28
N SER A 324 16.29 25.53 -7.10
CA SER A 324 15.73 25.97 -5.83
C SER A 324 16.42 27.27 -5.43
N PHE A 325 15.65 28.34 -5.25
CA PHE A 325 16.17 29.63 -4.85
C PHE A 325 15.88 29.86 -3.37
N LYS A 326 16.92 29.84 -2.54
CA LYS A 326 16.82 30.38 -1.19
C LYS A 326 16.87 31.89 -1.27
N PHE A 327 15.84 32.56 -0.78
CA PHE A 327 15.75 34.01 -0.86
C PHE A 327 15.40 34.64 0.48
N THR A 328 16.13 35.69 0.83
CA THR A 328 15.80 36.57 1.96
C THR A 328 15.18 37.83 1.37
N ILE A 329 13.91 38.08 1.65
CA ILE A 329 13.22 39.25 1.10
C ILE A 329 13.71 40.49 1.86
N SER A 330 14.57 41.26 1.21
CA SER A 330 15.04 42.57 1.70
C SER A 330 14.53 43.75 0.85
N GLU A 331 13.80 43.47 -0.23
CA GLU A 331 13.36 44.42 -1.25
C GLU A 331 11.86 44.24 -1.58
N PRO A 332 11.15 45.28 -2.07
CA PRO A 332 9.71 45.24 -2.34
C PRO A 332 9.29 44.26 -3.44
N GLU A 333 10.23 43.73 -4.21
CA GLU A 333 10.02 42.62 -5.12
C GLU A 333 11.27 41.75 -5.21
N PHE A 334 11.07 40.44 -5.33
CA PHE A 334 12.10 39.51 -5.76
C PHE A 334 12.04 39.39 -7.28
N SER A 335 13.20 39.41 -7.95
CA SER A 335 13.28 39.09 -9.37
C SER A 335 14.42 38.12 -9.66
N HIS A 336 14.15 37.14 -10.53
CA HIS A 336 15.14 36.18 -11.01
C HIS A 336 15.05 36.02 -12.53
N GLU A 337 16.17 36.23 -13.22
CA GLU A 337 16.23 36.18 -14.69
C GLU A 337 16.61 34.79 -15.18
N PHE A 338 15.95 34.32 -16.24
CA PHE A 338 16.24 33.06 -16.90
C PHE A 338 16.06 33.18 -18.42
N ILE A 339 16.75 32.34 -19.18
CA ILE A 339 16.76 32.39 -20.65
C ILE A 339 16.15 31.12 -21.21
N LEU A 340 15.24 31.25 -22.18
CA LEU A 340 14.67 30.13 -22.92
C LEU A 340 15.24 30.12 -24.35
N GLU A 341 15.87 29.01 -24.75
CA GLU A 341 16.55 28.90 -26.04
C GLU A 341 15.63 28.54 -27.22
N GLN A 342 14.44 28.00 -26.95
CA GLN A 342 13.50 27.55 -27.99
C GLN A 342 12.04 27.74 -27.58
N GLU A 343 11.15 27.86 -28.57
CA GLU A 343 9.71 27.89 -28.31
C GLU A 343 9.23 26.50 -27.94
N ALA A 344 8.61 26.39 -26.77
CA ALA A 344 8.06 25.13 -26.30
C ALA A 344 6.92 25.35 -25.31
N GLN A 345 6.22 24.25 -25.00
CA GLN A 345 5.34 24.22 -23.84
C GLN A 345 6.19 23.92 -22.60
N TYR A 346 6.03 24.71 -21.55
CA TYR A 346 6.71 24.59 -20.28
C TYR A 346 5.68 24.33 -19.18
N MET A 347 6.01 23.43 -18.26
CA MET A 347 5.23 23.17 -17.07
C MET A 347 5.88 23.90 -15.89
N VAL A 348 5.12 24.84 -15.32
CA VAL A 348 5.54 25.68 -14.20
C VAL A 348 4.92 25.15 -12.92
N SER A 349 5.76 24.97 -11.90
CA SER A 349 5.32 24.75 -10.52
C SER A 349 6.08 25.68 -9.59
N ALA A 350 5.41 26.26 -8.61
CA ALA A 350 6.01 27.16 -7.64
C ALA A 350 5.42 26.86 -6.27
N THR A 351 6.26 26.64 -5.27
CA THR A 351 5.85 26.36 -3.89
C THR A 351 6.69 27.16 -2.91
N PHE A 352 6.05 27.63 -1.85
CA PHE A 352 6.62 28.48 -0.82
C PHE A 352 6.67 27.67 0.48
N SER A 353 7.81 27.65 1.17
CA SER A 353 7.97 26.89 2.42
C SER A 353 7.27 27.56 3.60
N GLU A 354 7.26 28.89 3.64
CA GLU A 354 6.56 29.73 4.61
C GLU A 354 5.74 30.75 3.83
N SER A 355 4.40 30.61 3.84
CA SER A 355 3.48 31.43 3.04
C SER A 355 3.16 32.79 3.64
N GLU A 356 3.69 33.11 4.83
CA GLU A 356 3.40 34.39 5.47
C GLU A 356 4.01 35.54 4.66
N GLY A 357 3.16 36.15 3.85
CA GLY A 357 3.41 37.47 3.30
C GLY A 357 3.70 37.59 1.83
N MET A 358 3.64 36.51 1.04
CA MET A 358 3.78 36.58 -0.42
C MET A 358 2.43 36.45 -1.09
N SER A 359 2.15 37.35 -2.05
CA SER A 359 0.83 37.38 -2.69
C SER A 359 0.83 37.45 -4.20
N HIS A 360 1.93 37.77 -4.87
CA HIS A 360 1.96 37.79 -6.35
C HIS A 360 3.13 36.99 -6.90
N PHE A 361 2.86 36.19 -7.94
CA PHE A 361 3.86 35.49 -8.74
C PHE A 361 3.63 35.79 -10.22
N LEU A 362 4.67 36.32 -10.87
CA LEU A 362 4.63 36.69 -12.29
C LEU A 362 5.75 36.03 -13.08
N ILE A 363 5.46 35.72 -14.34
CA ILE A 363 6.46 35.44 -15.37
C ILE A 363 6.31 36.50 -16.46
N VAL A 364 7.35 37.28 -16.68
CA VAL A 364 7.39 38.34 -17.68
C VAL A 364 8.54 38.16 -18.65
N ASN A 365 8.39 38.58 -19.90
CA ASN A 365 9.51 38.63 -20.85
C ASN A 365 10.26 39.98 -20.77
N SER A 366 11.33 40.12 -21.55
CA SER A 366 12.10 41.37 -21.68
C SER A 366 11.32 42.57 -22.23
N ASN A 367 10.15 42.36 -22.84
CA ASN A 367 9.25 43.44 -23.29
C ASN A 367 8.20 43.82 -22.22
N GLU A 368 8.27 43.24 -21.01
CA GLU A 368 7.28 43.37 -19.93
C GLU A 368 5.89 42.78 -20.29
N ASP A 369 5.82 41.88 -21.28
CA ASP A 369 4.62 41.09 -21.53
C ASP A 369 4.47 40.03 -20.44
N VAL A 370 3.28 39.95 -19.84
CA VAL A 370 2.97 39.03 -18.74
C VAL A 370 2.43 37.71 -19.29
N PHE A 371 3.12 36.60 -18.97
CA PHE A 371 2.73 35.24 -19.38
C PHE A 371 2.06 34.45 -18.25
N LEU A 372 2.32 34.83 -17.01
CA LEU A 372 1.67 34.29 -15.83
C LEU A 372 1.52 35.42 -14.81
N ASP A 373 0.33 35.54 -14.22
CA ASP A 373 0.02 36.46 -13.13
C ASP A 373 -0.95 35.76 -12.19
N GLU A 374 -0.44 35.37 -11.03
CA GLU A 374 -1.19 34.64 -10.03
C GLU A 374 -1.12 35.36 -8.68
N THR A 375 -2.25 35.39 -7.96
CA THR A 375 -2.39 36.15 -6.71
C THR A 375 -3.01 35.32 -5.58
N GLY A 376 -2.42 35.31 -4.37
CA GLY A 376 -3.02 34.69 -3.18
C GLY A 376 -2.05 34.47 -2.00
N GLY A 377 -2.58 34.43 -0.77
CA GLY A 377 -1.78 34.38 0.47
C GLY A 377 -1.27 33.00 0.93
N ASP A 378 -1.68 31.91 0.27
CA ASP A 378 -1.13 30.54 0.47
C ASP A 378 -0.78 29.96 -0.90
N PHE A 379 0.22 30.55 -1.55
CA PHE A 379 0.43 30.34 -2.97
C PHE A 379 1.14 29.01 -3.30
N SER A 380 0.54 28.22 -4.20
CA SER A 380 1.15 27.04 -4.81
C SER A 380 0.68 26.89 -6.25
N ILE A 381 1.60 26.96 -7.21
CA ILE A 381 1.36 26.57 -8.60
C ILE A 381 1.78 25.12 -8.74
N SER A 382 0.88 24.27 -9.22
CA SER A 382 1.20 22.87 -9.52
C SER A 382 0.89 22.56 -10.98
N GLY A 383 1.95 22.44 -11.77
CA GLY A 383 1.89 21.87 -13.12
C GLY A 383 1.17 22.72 -14.17
N MET A 384 1.21 24.05 -14.08
CA MET A 384 0.58 24.92 -15.08
C MET A 384 1.36 24.89 -16.39
N ALA A 385 0.66 24.65 -17.51
CA ALA A 385 1.29 24.61 -18.82
C ALA A 385 1.24 25.97 -19.54
N LEU A 386 2.40 26.50 -19.92
CA LEU A 386 2.57 27.76 -20.65
C LEU A 386 3.34 27.52 -21.95
N THR A 387 2.91 28.13 -23.05
CA THR A 387 3.71 28.16 -24.28
C THR A 387 4.54 29.44 -24.26
N LEU A 388 5.86 29.30 -24.17
CA LEU A 388 6.79 30.42 -24.09
C LEU A 388 7.71 30.43 -25.32
N PRO A 389 7.78 31.54 -26.08
CA PRO A 389 8.77 31.71 -27.14
C PRO A 389 10.19 31.85 -26.59
N PRO A 390 11.25 31.68 -27.42
CA PRO A 390 12.62 31.90 -26.98
C PRO A 390 12.85 33.36 -26.61
N GLY A 391 13.61 33.60 -25.55
CA GLY A 391 13.90 34.94 -25.05
C GLY A 391 14.32 34.98 -23.58
N ASP A 392 14.55 36.19 -23.10
CA ASP A 392 14.88 36.46 -21.71
C ASP A 392 13.59 36.69 -20.92
N TYR A 393 13.50 36.04 -19.76
CA TYR A 393 12.36 36.09 -18.87
C TYR A 393 12.78 36.43 -17.46
N ARG A 394 11.82 36.96 -16.68
CA ARG A 394 11.97 37.19 -15.25
C ARG A 394 10.83 36.55 -14.49
N ILE A 395 11.17 35.85 -13.42
CA ILE A 395 10.22 35.49 -12.36
C ILE A 395 10.19 36.66 -11.40
N ILE A 396 9.00 37.19 -11.12
CA ILE A 396 8.82 38.26 -10.13
C ILE A 396 7.91 37.74 -9.02
N VAL A 397 8.32 37.93 -7.78
CA VAL A 397 7.50 37.57 -6.62
C VAL A 397 7.36 38.79 -5.70
N LYS A 398 6.13 39.15 -5.34
CA LYS A 398 5.86 40.33 -4.50
C LYS A 398 5.17 39.97 -3.19
N PRO A 399 5.55 40.65 -2.09
CA PRO A 399 4.87 40.50 -0.82
C PRO A 399 3.46 41.12 -0.85
N ASP A 400 2.59 40.67 0.05
CA ASP A 400 1.34 41.37 0.35
C ASP A 400 1.56 42.69 1.07
N ASP A 401 0.51 43.51 1.12
CA ASP A 401 0.56 44.85 1.72
C ASP A 401 0.93 44.82 3.21
N GLU A 402 0.53 43.78 3.95
CA GLU A 402 0.82 43.64 5.38
C GLU A 402 2.32 43.36 5.62
N SER A 403 2.90 42.52 4.78
CA SER A 403 4.29 42.08 4.88
C SER A 403 5.23 43.15 4.33
N LEU A 404 4.79 43.87 3.31
CA LEU A 404 5.45 45.08 2.84
C LEU A 404 5.53 46.14 3.96
N GLN A 405 4.49 46.29 4.79
CA GLN A 405 4.54 47.19 5.96
C GLN A 405 5.53 46.71 7.02
N LYS A 406 5.54 45.41 7.36
CA LYS A 406 6.51 44.84 8.33
C LYS A 406 7.97 45.04 7.87
N MET A 407 8.22 44.88 6.56
CA MET A 407 9.55 45.15 5.99
C MET A 407 9.98 46.63 6.13
N LEU A 408 9.05 47.57 5.96
CA LEU A 408 9.33 49.01 6.15
C LEU A 408 9.66 49.35 7.62
N GLU A 409 9.18 48.55 8.57
CA GLU A 409 9.48 48.67 10.00
C GLU A 409 10.83 48.04 10.39
N GLY A 410 11.52 47.38 9.44
CA GLY A 410 12.86 46.83 9.60
C GLY A 410 12.93 45.33 9.87
N ASP A 411 11.79 44.63 9.83
CA ASP A 411 11.75 43.18 9.94
C ASP A 411 12.24 42.51 8.64
N GLN A 412 12.96 41.39 8.78
CA GLN A 412 13.37 40.56 7.64
C GLN A 412 12.46 39.35 7.54
N ILE A 413 11.96 39.09 6.34
CA ILE A 413 11.15 37.89 6.03
C ILE A 413 12.03 36.93 5.23
N GLU A 414 12.36 35.78 5.83
CA GLU A 414 13.05 34.69 5.14
C GLU A 414 12.00 33.71 4.62
N THR A 415 12.04 33.36 3.33
CA THR A 415 11.16 32.34 2.76
C THR A 415 11.90 31.56 1.67
N ASP A 416 11.69 30.24 1.60
CA ASP A 416 12.25 29.45 0.49
C ASP A 416 11.19 29.34 -0.62
N ILE A 417 11.55 29.76 -1.84
CA ILE A 417 10.72 29.61 -3.02
C ILE A 417 11.34 28.54 -3.92
N MET A 418 10.59 27.46 -4.11
CA MET A 418 10.93 26.42 -5.07
C MET A 418 10.14 26.65 -6.34
N VAL A 419 10.81 27.08 -7.42
CA VAL A 419 10.21 27.18 -8.76
C VAL A 419 10.80 26.11 -9.66
N THR A 420 9.95 25.38 -10.36
CA THR A 420 10.33 24.33 -11.31
C THR A 420 9.72 24.65 -12.66
N LEU A 421 10.55 24.73 -13.70
CA LEU A 421 10.14 25.03 -15.07
C LEU A 421 10.63 23.92 -16.00
N ILE A 422 9.72 23.01 -16.36
CA ILE A 422 10.06 21.80 -17.13
C ILE A 422 9.61 21.99 -18.57
N GLN A 423 10.52 21.85 -19.54
CA GLN A 423 10.14 21.86 -20.95
C GLN A 423 9.41 20.55 -21.30
N MET A 424 8.16 20.65 -21.71
CA MET A 424 7.36 19.52 -22.17
C MET A 424 7.84 19.05 -23.56
N PRO A 425 7.68 17.76 -23.88
CA PRO A 425 7.98 17.27 -25.22
C PRO A 425 7.00 17.90 -26.23
N GLY A 426 7.54 18.36 -27.37
CA GLY A 426 6.79 18.99 -28.46
C GLY A 426 6.18 18.01 -29.46
#